data_AF-A0AA40EU39-F1
#
_entry.id   AF-A0AA40EU39-F1
#
_cell.length_a   1.000
_cell.length_b   1.000
_cell.length_c   1.000
_cell.angle_alpha   90.00
_cell.angle_beta   90.00
_cell.angle_gamma   90.00
#
_symmetry.space_group_name_H-M   'P 1'
#
loop_
_entity.id
_entity.type
_entity.pdbx_description
1 polymer ?
#
loop_
_entity_poly.entity_id
_entity_poly.type
_entity_poly.pdbx_seq_one_letter_code
_entity_poly.pdbx_strand_id
1 'polypeptide(L)'
;TGGEGALHLAAARGNLEIVNFLLEHGADMHQRDHYGCTQLFRAVDWMQNDITQLLLERGADVNTEDTNHNTPLHRAFEKRD
;
A
#
# COMPACT_ATOMS: atom_id res chain seq x y z
N THR A 1 -8.97 -13.67 9.55
CA THR A 1 -7.71 -13.52 8.78
C THR A 1 -7.91 -13.02 7.35
N GLY A 2 -9.13 -13.01 6.77
CA GLY A 2 -9.33 -12.53 5.39
C GLY A 2 -9.44 -11.01 5.20
N GLY A 3 -9.89 -10.26 6.21
CA GLY A 3 -10.08 -8.80 6.12
C GLY A 3 -8.78 -8.00 6.13
N GLU A 4 -7.79 -8.45 6.90
CA GLU A 4 -6.51 -7.75 7.11
C GLU A 4 -5.64 -7.68 5.83
N GLY A 5 -5.87 -8.62 4.90
CA GLY A 5 -5.18 -8.66 3.61
C GLY A 5 -5.95 -8.01 2.45
N ALA A 6 -7.25 -7.71 2.61
CA ALA A 6 -8.09 -7.29 1.49
C ALA A 6 -7.61 -5.96 0.88
N LEU A 7 -7.30 -4.99 1.74
CA LEU A 7 -6.82 -3.68 1.29
C LEU A 7 -5.41 -3.75 0.69
N HIS A 8 -4.52 -4.59 1.24
CA HIS A 8 -3.19 -4.86 0.67
C HIS A 8 -3.29 -5.46 -0.74
N LEU A 9 -4.17 -6.45 -0.93
CA LEU A 9 -4.40 -7.10 -2.22
C LEU A 9 -5.01 -6.15 -3.24
N ALA A 10 -5.99 -5.34 -2.83
CA ALA A 10 -6.60 -4.33 -3.70
C ALA A 10 -5.57 -3.28 -4.14
N ALA A 11 -4.73 -2.82 -3.20
CA ALA A 11 -3.64 -1.88 -3.48
C ALA A 11 -2.60 -2.46 -4.44
N ALA A 12 -2.13 -3.69 -4.21
CA ALA A 12 -1.17 -4.37 -5.08
C ALA A 12 -1.71 -4.60 -6.51
N ARG A 13 -3.02 -4.87 -6.63
CA ARG A 13 -3.68 -5.18 -7.92
C ARG A 13 -4.16 -3.96 -8.69
N GLY A 14 -4.03 -2.74 -8.15
CA GLY A 14 -4.48 -1.54 -8.86
C GLY A 14 -6.00 -1.33 -8.83
N ASN A 15 -6.74 -2.01 -7.94
CA ASN A 15 -8.20 -1.86 -7.91
C ASN A 15 -8.63 -0.66 -7.05
N LEU A 16 -8.63 0.53 -7.67
CA LEU A 16 -8.96 1.80 -7.02
C LEU A 16 -10.35 1.82 -6.39
N GLU A 17 -11.35 1.23 -7.05
CA GLU A 17 -12.73 1.18 -6.55
C GLU A 17 -12.82 0.39 -5.25
N ILE A 18 -12.21 -0.80 -5.20
CA ILE A 18 -12.17 -1.62 -3.98
C ILE A 18 -11.35 -0.92 -2.88
N VAL A 19 -10.24 -0.26 -3.22
CA VAL A 19 -9.46 0.49 -2.23
C VAL A 19 -10.32 1.59 -1.59
N ASN A 20 -11.03 2.40 -2.38
CA ASN A 20 -11.92 3.42 -1.83
C ASN A 20 -13.04 2.82 -0.99
N PHE A 21 -13.72 1.79 -1.51
CA PHE A 21 -14.79 1.11 -0.79
C PHE A 21 -14.33 0.61 0.59
N LEU A 22 -13.18 -0.06 0.67
CA LEU A 22 -12.64 -0.57 1.92
C LEU A 22 -12.28 0.54 2.90
N LEU A 23 -11.64 1.61 2.43
CA LEU A 23 -11.27 2.77 3.26
C LEU A 23 -12.51 3.50 3.80
N GLU A 24 -13.54 3.67 2.98
CA GLU A 24 -14.82 4.26 3.40
C GLU A 24 -15.54 3.42 4.46
N HIS A 25 -15.32 2.10 4.47
CA HIS A 25 -15.87 1.17 5.45
C HIS A 25 -14.92 0.91 6.64
N GLY A 26 -13.93 1.77 6.85
CA GLY A 26 -13.09 1.77 8.05
C GLY A 26 -11.93 0.77 8.02
N ALA A 27 -11.52 0.29 6.84
CA ALA A 27 -10.27 -0.46 6.73
C ALA A 27 -9.08 0.40 7.18
N ASP A 28 -8.20 -0.17 7.99
CA ASP A 28 -7.02 0.52 8.51
C ASP A 28 -5.94 0.66 7.42
N MET A 29 -5.72 1.89 6.96
CA MET A 29 -4.70 2.24 5.96
C MET A 29 -3.26 2.29 6.49
N HIS A 30 -3.06 2.03 7.79
CA HIS A 30 -1.74 1.91 8.42
C HIS A 30 -1.44 0.46 8.82
N GLN A 31 -2.37 -0.46 8.57
CA GLN A 31 -2.15 -1.87 8.82
C GLN A 31 -0.96 -2.38 8.02
N ARG A 32 -0.14 -3.21 8.66
CA ARG A 32 1.01 -3.87 8.04
C ARG A 32 0.67 -5.32 7.77
N ASP A 33 1.06 -5.81 6.59
CA ASP A 33 0.98 -7.23 6.27
C ASP A 33 2.09 -8.04 6.98
N HIS A 34 2.10 -9.35 6.76
CA HIS A 34 3.10 -10.26 7.35
C HIS A 34 4.56 -10.00 6.94
N TYR A 35 4.82 -9.17 5.93
CA TYR A 35 6.15 -8.71 5.54
C TYR A 35 6.45 -7.30 6.07
N GLY A 36 5.60 -6.77 6.96
CA GLY A 36 5.73 -5.43 7.49
C GLY A 36 5.38 -4.33 6.49
N CYS A 37 4.85 -4.66 5.31
CA CYS A 37 4.52 -3.70 4.27
C CYS A 37 3.14 -3.08 4.52
N THR A 38 2.99 -1.79 4.22
CA THR A 38 1.70 -1.10 4.18
C THR A 38 1.05 -1.22 2.80
N GLN A 39 -0.18 -0.74 2.68
CA GLN A 39 -0.89 -0.58 1.40
C GLN A 39 -0.10 0.31 0.44
N LEU A 40 0.49 1.39 0.94
CA LEU A 40 1.32 2.30 0.13
C LEU A 40 2.54 1.56 -0.42
N PHE A 41 3.21 0.77 0.42
CA PHE A 41 4.33 -0.06 -0.01
C PHE A 41 3.94 -0.97 -1.16
N ARG A 42 2.81 -1.69 -1.02
CA ARG A 42 2.31 -2.59 -2.07
C ARG A 42 1.90 -1.86 -3.34
N ALA A 43 1.26 -0.71 -3.24
CA ALA A 43 0.93 0.10 -4.41
C ALA A 43 2.20 0.51 -5.18
N VAL A 44 3.26 0.92 -4.47
CA VAL A 44 4.53 1.31 -5.09
C VAL A 44 5.27 0.12 -5.70
N ASP A 45 5.38 -1.00 -4.98
CA ASP A 45 6.06 -2.22 -5.44
C ASP A 45 5.44 -2.79 -6.74
N TRP A 46 4.14 -2.55 -6.93
CA TRP A 46 3.37 -2.97 -8.10
C TRP A 46 3.04 -1.82 -9.07
N MET A 47 3.67 -0.64 -8.91
CA MET A 47 3.55 0.51 -9.81
C MET A 47 2.11 1.03 -10.01
N GLN A 48 1.28 0.94 -8.98
CA GLN A 48 -0.11 1.38 -8.98
C GLN A 48 -0.20 2.88 -8.65
N ASN A 49 0.05 3.72 -9.66
CA ASN A 49 0.17 5.17 -9.48
C ASN A 49 -1.09 5.82 -8.88
N ASP A 50 -2.28 5.47 -9.38
CA ASP A 50 -3.54 6.07 -8.90
C ASP A 50 -3.78 5.77 -7.41
N ILE A 51 -3.48 4.55 -6.98
CA ILE A 51 -3.60 4.13 -5.58
C ILE A 51 -2.50 4.76 -4.73
N THR A 52 -1.28 4.86 -5.27
CA THR A 52 -0.16 5.53 -4.59
C THR A 52 -0.53 6.98 -4.30
N GLN A 53 -1.03 7.71 -5.30
CA GLN A 53 -1.48 9.08 -5.14
C GLN A 53 -2.61 9.18 -4.12
N LEU A 54 -3.64 8.33 -4.22
CA LEU A 54 -4.77 8.30 -3.29
C LEU A 54 -4.31 8.11 -1.83
N LEU A 55 -3.39 7.16 -1.59
CA LEU A 55 -2.90 6.86 -0.24
C LEU A 55 -2.04 8.01 0.31
N LEU A 56 -1.24 8.67 -0.53
CA LEU A 56 -0.46 9.85 -0.15
C LEU A 56 -1.37 11.05 0.18
N GLU A 57 -2.41 11.29 -0.61
CA GLU A 57 -3.42 12.33 -0.35
C GLU A 57 -4.14 12.10 0.98
N ARG A 58 -4.28 10.84 1.40
CA ARG A 58 -4.84 10.45 2.70
C ARG A 58 -3.81 10.37 3.84
N GLY A 59 -2.57 10.79 3.60
CA GLY A 59 -1.55 10.88 4.65
C GLY A 59 -0.85 9.56 5.00
N ALA A 60 -0.79 8.61 4.07
CA ALA A 60 0.04 7.40 4.27
C ALA A 60 1.51 7.77 4.51
N ASP A 61 2.14 7.11 5.48
CA ASP A 61 3.55 7.32 5.81
C ASP A 61 4.48 6.67 4.77
N VAL A 62 5.26 7.51 4.10
CA VAL A 62 6.26 7.10 3.09
C VAL A 62 7.51 6.48 3.69
N ASN A 63 7.72 6.60 5.01
CA ASN A 63 8.90 6.11 5.70
C ASN A 63 8.66 4.79 6.42
N THR A 64 7.46 4.20 6.34
CA THR A 64 7.21 2.91 6.98
C THR A 64 8.06 1.82 6.32
N GLU A 65 8.86 1.14 7.14
CA GLU A 65 9.78 0.10 6.70
C GLU A 65 9.10 -1.28 6.59
N ASP A 66 9.50 -2.11 5.62
CA ASP A 66 9.23 -3.55 5.61
C ASP A 66 10.14 -4.30 6.61
N THR A 67 10.03 -5.64 6.68
CA THR A 67 10.89 -6.46 7.54
C THR A 67 12.37 -6.45 7.15
N ASN A 68 12.72 -5.91 5.98
CA ASN A 68 14.08 -5.79 5.47
C ASN A 68 14.60 -4.34 5.51
N HIS A 69 13.94 -3.45 6.27
CA HIS A 69 14.28 -2.02 6.37
C HIS A 69 14.15 -1.23 5.05
N ASN A 70 13.39 -1.74 4.08
CA ASN A 70 13.07 -0.98 2.88
C ASN A 70 11.83 -0.12 3.14
N THR A 71 11.87 1.11 2.66
CA THR A 71 10.68 1.98 2.58
C THR A 71 10.03 1.85 1.19
N PRO A 72 8.78 2.30 1.00
CA PRO A 72 8.18 2.41 -0.33
C PRO A 72 9.11 3.11 -1.33
N LEU A 73 9.84 4.14 -0.90
CA LEU A 73 10.77 4.87 -1.75
C LEU A 73 11.95 4.01 -2.23
N HIS A 74 12.50 3.12 -1.39
CA HIS A 74 13.56 2.19 -1.81
C HIS A 74 13.09 1.33 -2.99
N ARG A 75 11.86 0.79 -2.93
CA ARG A 75 11.27 -0.03 -4.00
C ARG A 75 10.95 0.76 -5.26
N ALA A 76 10.55 2.02 -5.13
CA ALA A 76 10.28 2.88 -6.29
C ALA A 76 11.50 3.06 -7.19
N PHE A 77 12.71 3.06 -6.63
CA PHE A 77 13.95 3.16 -7.40
C PHE A 77 14.39 1.82 -8.00
N GLU A 78 14.19 0.69 -7.31
CA GLU A 78 14.53 -0.65 -7.83
C GLU A 78 13.73 -1.02 -9.11
N LYS A 79 12.50 -0.52 -9.26
CA LYS A 79 11.62 -0.85 -10.39
C LYS A 79 11.82 0.03 -11.63
N ARG A 80 12.72 1.03 -11.58
CA ARG A 80 12.96 1.96 -12.69
C ARG A 80 13.97 1.44 -13.72
N ASP A 81 14.64 0.33 -13.41
CA ASP A 81 15.58 -0.39 -14.29
C ASP A 81 14.91 -1.60 -14.98
#